data_AF-A0A1V9G4Q0-F1
#
_entry.id   AF-A0A1V9G4Q0-F1
#
_cell.length_a   1.000
_cell.length_b   1.000
_cell.length_c   1.000
_cell.angle_alpha   90.00
_cell.angle_beta   90.00
_cell.angle_gamma   90.00
#
_symmetry.space_group_name_H-M   'P 1'
#
loop_
_entity.id
_entity.type
_entity.pdbx_description
1 polymer ?
#
loop_
_entity_poly.entity_id
_entity_poly.type
_entity_poly.pdbx_seq_one_letter_code
_entity_poly.pdbx_strand_id
1 'polypeptide(L)'
;MYYICKFSDSWSLYDGKKNTSRLLDKAEIDCVKNLFPSLLNDSGKILTAVQINSIQPNKLVNLSDAGKKEVSKKQSETAKNQTT
;
A
#
# COMPACT_ATOMS: atom_id res chain seq x y z
N MET A 1 13.93 6.14 1.33
CA MET A 1 12.52 5.73 1.36
C MET A 1 11.80 6.69 0.45
N TYR A 2 11.00 6.19 -0.49
CA TYR A 2 10.28 7.05 -1.43
C TYR A 2 8.81 7.12 -1.05
N TYR A 3 8.15 8.23 -1.34
CA TYR A 3 6.72 8.36 -1.13
C TYR A 3 6.07 9.02 -2.34
N ILE A 4 4.94 8.48 -2.79
CA ILE A 4 4.04 9.20 -3.68
C ILE A 4 3.05 9.95 -2.81
N CYS A 5 3.02 11.26 -2.95
CA CYS A 5 2.11 12.16 -2.26
C CYS A 5 1.07 12.68 -3.25
N LYS A 6 -0.20 12.37 -2.99
CA LYS A 6 -1.36 12.90 -3.71
C LYS A 6 -1.97 14.01 -2.88
N PHE A 7 -1.88 15.24 -3.37
CA PHE A 7 -2.60 16.40 -2.88
C PHE A 7 -3.92 16.56 -3.64
N SER A 8 -4.74 17.54 -3.24
CA SER A 8 -6.00 17.86 -3.94
C SER A 8 -5.80 18.28 -5.40
N ASP A 9 -4.69 18.96 -5.69
CA ASP A 9 -4.41 19.60 -6.98
C ASP A 9 -3.18 19.05 -7.70
N SER A 10 -2.34 18.28 -7.01
CA SER A 10 -1.01 17.92 -7.49
C SER A 10 -0.53 16.57 -6.95
N TRP A 11 0.44 15.99 -7.64
CA TRP A 11 1.09 14.74 -7.27
C TRP A 11 2.60 14.96 -7.20
N SER A 12 3.24 14.45 -6.16
CA SER A 12 4.70 14.54 -6.01
C SER A 12 5.33 13.22 -5.55
N LEU A 13 6.56 13.00 -6.01
CA LEU A 13 7.44 11.95 -5.51
C LEU A 13 8.41 12.58 -4.51
N TYR A 14 8.37 12.13 -3.27
CA TYR A 14 9.25 12.57 -2.20
C TYR A 14 10.36 11.54 -1.95
N ASP A 15 11.62 12.00 -1.99
CA ASP A 15 12.79 11.21 -1.60
C ASP A 15 13.15 11.54 -0.14
N GLY A 16 12.77 10.66 0.78
CA GLY A 16 13.07 10.82 2.20
C GLY A 16 14.54 10.67 2.58
N LYS A 17 15.44 10.26 1.66
CA LYS A 17 16.89 10.28 1.94
C LYS A 17 17.48 11.65 1.67
N LYS A 18 17.02 12.30 0.61
CA LYS A 18 17.52 13.62 0.17
C LYS A 18 16.69 14.77 0.73
N ASN A 19 15.54 14.48 1.31
CA ASN A 19 14.54 15.46 1.74
C ASN A 19 14.08 16.38 0.60
N THR A 20 13.98 15.83 -0.61
CA THR A 20 13.56 16.57 -1.81
C THR A 20 12.29 16.00 -2.40
N SER A 21 11.51 16.85 -3.06
CA SER A 21 10.31 16.46 -3.81
C SER A 21 10.44 16.86 -5.28
N ARG A 22 9.79 16.09 -6.15
CA ARG A 22 9.51 16.49 -7.53
C ARG A 22 8.05 16.24 -7.86
N LEU A 23 7.50 17.02 -8.78
CA LEU A 23 6.16 16.75 -9.32
C LEU A 23 6.22 15.50 -10.23
N LEU A 24 5.13 14.73 -10.23
CA LEU A 24 4.94 13.67 -11.22
C LEU A 24 4.32 14.25 -12.48
N ASP A 25 4.73 13.71 -13.63
CA ASP A 25 4.10 14.04 -14.90
C ASP A 25 2.81 13.23 -15.12
N LYS A 26 2.11 13.54 -16.22
CA LYS A 26 0.84 12.87 -16.56
C LYS A 26 1.01 11.35 -16.75
N ALA A 27 2.07 10.92 -17.43
CA ALA A 27 2.28 9.51 -17.73
C ALA A 27 2.57 8.70 -16.45
N GLU A 28 3.35 9.29 -15.53
CA GLU A 28 3.62 8.72 -14.22
C GLU A 28 2.36 8.65 -13.36
N ILE A 29 1.56 9.72 -13.34
CA ILE A 29 0.27 9.74 -12.63
C ILE A 29 -0.63 8.62 -13.18
N ASP A 30 -0.77 8.50 -14.49
CA ASP A 30 -1.62 7.48 -15.11
C ASP A 30 -1.14 6.06 -14.76
N CYS A 31 0.18 5.83 -14.70
CA CYS A 31 0.75 4.56 -14.24
C CYS A 31 0.38 4.25 -12.78
N VAL A 32 0.51 5.22 -11.88
CA VAL A 32 0.17 5.05 -10.46
C VAL A 32 -1.32 4.76 -10.28
N LYS A 33 -2.18 5.43 -11.05
CA LYS A 33 -3.63 5.18 -11.04
C LYS A 33 -3.98 3.75 -11.45
N ASN A 34 -3.30 3.22 -12.46
CA ASN A 34 -3.51 1.85 -12.94
C ASN A 34 -3.04 0.80 -11.92
N LEU A 35 -1.92 1.06 -11.25
CA LEU A 35 -1.36 0.14 -10.26
C LEU A 35 -2.11 0.15 -8.93
N PHE A 36 -2.61 1.32 -8.51
CA PHE A 36 -3.25 1.52 -7.20
C PHE A 36 -4.58 2.27 -7.35
N PRO A 37 -5.61 1.66 -7.95
CA PRO A 37 -6.89 2.33 -8.20
C PRO A 37 -7.59 2.77 -6.90
N SER A 38 -7.40 2.04 -5.81
CA SER A 38 -7.95 2.37 -4.49
C SER A 38 -7.37 3.65 -3.87
N LEU A 39 -6.21 4.13 -4.35
CA LEU A 39 -5.57 5.34 -3.85
C LEU A 39 -6.34 6.62 -4.20
N LEU A 40 -7.17 6.54 -5.24
CA LEU A 40 -7.88 7.66 -5.84
C LEU A 40 -9.29 7.85 -5.30
N ASN A 41 -9.83 6.84 -4.62
CA ASN A 41 -11.22 6.83 -4.17
C ASN A 41 -11.44 7.66 -2.90
N ASP A 42 -10.38 8.16 -2.28
CA ASP A 42 -10.46 8.97 -1.07
C ASP A 42 -10.48 10.47 -1.42
N SER A 43 -11.61 10.91 -1.96
CA SER A 43 -11.85 12.31 -2.38
C SER A 43 -11.97 13.29 -1.21
N GLY A 44 -12.15 12.79 0.02
CA GLY A 44 -12.28 13.60 1.23
C GLY A 44 -10.97 14.01 1.89
N LYS A 45 -9.82 13.53 1.42
CA LYS A 45 -8.51 13.77 2.06
C LYS A 45 -7.72 14.85 1.33
N ILE A 46 -7.18 15.78 2.11
CA ILE A 46 -6.28 16.86 1.65
C ILE A 46 -4.96 16.27 1.14
N LEU A 47 -4.46 15.22 1.79
CA LEU A 47 -3.21 14.53 1.45
C LEU A 47 -3.35 13.02 1.69
N THR A 48 -2.94 12.24 0.69
CA THR A 48 -2.71 10.80 0.80
C THR A 48 -1.27 10.51 0.41
N ALA A 49 -0.52 9.77 1.23
CA ALA A 49 0.85 9.39 0.94
C ALA A 49 1.02 7.87 0.92
N VAL A 50 1.72 7.36 -0.10
CA VAL A 50 2.06 5.94 -0.24
C VAL A 50 3.55 5.80 -0.16
N GLN A 51 3.99 5.03 0.83
CA GLN A 51 5.38 4.65 0.94
C GLN A 51 5.74 3.59 -0.10
N ILE A 52 6.80 3.85 -0.85
CA ILE A 52 7.43 2.90 -1.76
C ILE A 52 8.71 2.39 -1.10
N ASN A 53 8.74 1.09 -0.87
CA ASN A 53 9.95 0.37 -0.48
C ASN A 53 10.49 -0.41 -1.67
N SER A 54 11.78 -0.23 -1.96
CA SER A 54 12.48 -1.12 -2.87
C SER A 54 12.59 -2.48 -2.19
N ILE A 55 12.05 -3.51 -2.83
CA ILE A 55 12.22 -4.88 -2.38
C ILE A 55 13.57 -5.36 -2.92
N GLN A 56 14.45 -5.81 -2.03
CA GLN A 56 15.68 -6.47 -2.47
C GLN A 56 15.28 -7.76 -3.23
N PRO A 57 15.87 -8.05 -4.40
CA PRO A 57 15.51 -9.21 -5.22
C PRO A 57 15.49 -10.52 -4.43
N ASN A 58 16.45 -10.68 -3.50
CA ASN A 58 16.59 -11.87 -2.66
C ASN A 58 15.46 -12.06 -1.62
N LYS A 59 14.62 -11.04 -1.39
CA LYS A 59 13.45 -11.12 -0.50
C LYS A 59 12.18 -11.54 -1.24
N LEU A 60 12.20 -11.58 -2.58
CA LEU A 60 11.05 -11.97 -3.41
C LEU A 60 10.79 -13.49 -3.41
N VAL A 61 11.78 -14.29 -3.02
CA VAL A 61 11.72 -15.78 -3.04
C VAL A 61 10.57 -16.34 -2.19
N ASN A 62 10.08 -15.58 -1.19
CA ASN A 62 9.01 -16.03 -0.29
C ASN A 62 7.63 -15.40 -0.59
N LEU A 63 7.50 -14.52 -1.59
CA LEU A 63 6.20 -13.87 -1.88
C LEU A 63 5.23 -14.81 -2.61
N SER A 64 5.74 -15.81 -3.33
CA SER A 64 4.92 -16.85 -3.97
C SER A 64 4.24 -17.80 -2.97
N ASP A 65 4.75 -17.88 -1.73
CA ASP A 65 4.23 -18.78 -0.68
C ASP A 65 3.41 -18.05 0.42
N ALA A 66 3.54 -16.72 0.53
CA ALA A 66 2.85 -15.94 1.56
C ALA A 66 1.32 -15.82 1.33
N GLY A 67 0.84 -16.07 0.11
CA GLY A 67 -0.59 -16.03 -0.23
C GLY A 67 -1.45 -17.15 0.38
N LYS A 68 -0.87 -18.13 1.09
CA LYS A 68 -1.62 -19.24 1.70
C LYS A 68 -1.75 -19.22 3.23
N LYS A 69 -1.12 -18.29 3.95
CA LYS A 69 -1.04 -18.39 5.43
C LYS A 69 -1.94 -17.46 6.25
N GLU A 70 -2.72 -16.56 5.65
CA GLU A 70 -3.59 -15.64 6.42
C GLU A 70 -5.10 -15.94 6.37
N VAL A 71 -5.53 -17.14 5.98
CA VAL A 71 -6.93 -17.59 6.14
C VAL A 71 -6.97 -18.93 6.87
N SER A 72 -6.53 -18.98 8.14
CA SER A 72 -6.85 -20.09 9.07
C SER A 72 -6.36 -19.82 10.50
N LYS A 73 -6.73 -18.70 11.12
CA LYS A 73 -6.72 -18.59 12.61
C LYS A 73 -7.78 -17.59 13.10
N LYS A 74 -9.04 -17.76 12.70
CA LYS A 74 -10.20 -17.21 13.43
C LYS A 74 -11.43 -18.08 13.18
N GLN A 75 -11.39 -19.34 13.63
CA GLN A 75 -12.58 -20.17 13.86
C GLN A 75 -12.17 -21.40 14.67
N SER A 76 -12.14 -21.26 15.99
CA SER A 76 -12.27 -22.35 16.96
C SER A 76 -12.12 -21.81 18.38
N GLU A 77 -13.07 -20.96 18.80
CA GLU A 77 -13.39 -20.82 20.24
C GLU A 77 -14.79 -20.24 20.40
N THR A 78 -15.79 -20.98 19.90
CA THR A 78 -17.19 -20.74 20.25
C THR A 78 -17.96 -22.05 20.14
N ALA A 79 -17.71 -22.99 21.06
CA ALA A 79 -18.60 -24.11 21.34
C ALA A 79 -18.14 -24.88 22.60
N LYS A 80 -18.44 -24.35 23.79
CA LYS A 80 -18.77 -25.19 24.96
C LYS A 80 -19.85 -24.47 25.77
N ASN A 81 -21.09 -24.62 25.31
CA ASN A 81 -22.27 -24.41 26.14
C ASN A 81 -22.66 -25.75 26.80
N GLN A 82 -22.86 -25.69 28.12
CA GLN A 82 -23.97 -26.30 28.90
C GLN A 82 -24.17 -27.82 28.96
N THR A 83 -24.82 -28.21 30.07
CA THR A 83 -25.39 -29.52 30.49
C THR A 83 -24.35 -30.53 31.00
N THR A 84 -24.44 -31.13 32.19
CA THR A 84 -25.51 -31.32 33.19
C THR A 84 -24.87 -31.55 34.55
#